data_AF-W4CTK4-F1
#
_entry.id   AF-W4CTK4-F1
#
_cell.length_a   1.000
_cell.length_b   1.000
_cell.length_c   1.000
_cell.angle_alpha   90.00
_cell.angle_beta   90.00
_cell.angle_gamma   90.00
#
_symmetry.space_group_name_H-M   'P 1'
#
loop_
_entity.id
_entity.type
_entity.pdbx_description
1 polymer ?
#
loop_
_entity_poly.entity_id
_entity_poly.type
_entity_poly.pdbx_seq_one_letter_code
_entity_poly.pdbx_strand_id
1 'polypeptide(L)'
;MGEIIAQILLGIWMLTQAACHFFGLDVFLRQSVRDSLSKEERASFQRGMVLPYLILGMTFIGMGIVERKAVLSMPLFLGLYIILCAASLAGVLRNNKKHLGHYMW
;
A
#
# COMPACT_ATOMS: atom_id res chain seq x y z
N MET A 1 9.98 -5.63 -21.37
CA MET A 1 10.59 -6.43 -20.28
C MET A 1 10.86 -5.60 -19.03
N GLY A 2 11.32 -4.34 -19.14
CA GLY A 2 11.56 -3.47 -17.99
C GLY A 2 10.31 -3.11 -17.17
N GLU A 3 9.17 -2.89 -17.82
CA GLU A 3 7.92 -2.47 -17.15
C GLU A 3 7.38 -3.51 -16.15
N ILE A 4 7.36 -4.79 -16.54
CA ILE A 4 6.94 -5.88 -15.64
C ILE A 4 7.91 -6.03 -14.45
N ILE A 5 9.23 -5.89 -14.68
CA ILE A 5 10.21 -5.96 -13.60
C ILE A 5 9.99 -4.82 -12.61
N ALA A 6 9.75 -3.61 -13.10
CA ALA A 6 9.45 -2.45 -12.26
C ALA A 6 8.17 -2.66 -11.42
N GLN A 7 7.09 -3.20 -12.01
CA GLN A 7 5.85 -3.49 -11.29
C GLN A 7 6.04 -4.59 -10.23
N ILE A 8 6.78 -5.65 -10.53
CA ILE A 8 7.09 -6.71 -9.55
C ILE A 8 7.92 -6.15 -8.40
N LEU A 9 8.97 -5.38 -8.68
CA LEU A 9 9.81 -4.77 -7.65
C LEU A 9 9.01 -3.80 -6.78
N LEU A 10 8.15 -2.97 -7.39
CA LEU A 10 7.27 -2.07 -6.66
C LEU A 10 6.27 -2.85 -5.79
N GLY A 11 5.72 -3.94 -6.30
CA GLY A 11 4.83 -4.81 -5.54
C GLY A 11 5.52 -5.45 -4.33
N ILE A 12 6.73 -5.99 -4.52
CA ILE A 12 7.56 -6.53 -3.42
C ILE A 12 7.86 -5.44 -2.39
N TRP A 13 8.18 -4.22 -2.82
CA TRP A 13 8.40 -3.09 -1.93
C TRP A 13 7.17 -2.79 -1.07
N MET A 14 5.96 -2.76 -1.65
CA MET A 14 4.73 -2.56 -0.90
C MET A 14 4.41 -3.72 0.06
N LEU A 15 4.65 -4.97 -0.36
CA LEU A 15 4.51 -6.13 0.53
C LEU A 15 5.50 -6.09 1.69
N THR A 16 6.70 -5.58 1.48
CA THR A 16 7.71 -5.40 2.54
C THR A 16 7.22 -4.37 3.56
N GLN A 17 6.64 -3.25 3.11
CA GLN A 17 6.03 -2.28 4.02
C GLN A 17 4.86 -2.88 4.79
N ALA A 18 3.98 -3.66 4.13
CA ALA A 18 2.89 -4.37 4.80
C ALA A 18 3.40 -5.30 5.90
N ALA A 19 4.46 -6.07 5.62
CA ALA A 19 5.09 -6.97 6.59
C ALA A 19 5.68 -6.19 7.77
N CYS A 20 6.43 -5.11 7.52
CA CYS A 20 6.95 -4.27 8.60
C CYS A 20 5.84 -3.69 9.48
N HIS A 21 4.75 -3.20 8.89
CA HIS A 21 3.59 -2.76 9.66
C HIS A 21 2.92 -3.89 10.45
N PHE A 22 2.85 -5.09 9.89
CA PHE A 22 2.27 -6.25 10.56
C PHE A 22 3.08 -6.67 11.79
N PHE A 23 4.41 -6.66 11.68
CA PHE A 23 5.32 -6.98 12.79
C PHE A 23 5.57 -5.79 13.74
N GLY A 24 4.96 -4.64 13.49
CA GLY A 24 5.13 -3.43 14.30
C GLY A 24 6.55 -2.83 14.21
N LEU A 25 7.26 -3.05 13.10
CA LEU A 25 8.58 -2.50 12.87
C LEU A 25 8.47 -1.03 12.47
N ASP A 26 9.22 -0.18 13.16
CA ASP A 26 9.17 1.27 12.94
C ASP A 26 9.91 1.72 11.66
N VAL A 27 10.59 0.82 10.94
CA VAL A 27 11.46 1.10 9.77
C VAL A 27 10.78 2.01 8.73
N PHE A 28 9.49 1.79 8.45
CA PHE A 28 8.72 2.57 7.46
C PHE A 28 7.75 3.58 8.09
N LEU A 29 7.79 3.76 9.41
CA LEU A 29 7.09 4.86 10.05
C LEU A 29 7.86 6.16 9.87
N ARG A 30 7.17 7.19 9.37
CA ARG A 30 7.68 8.56 9.34
C ARG A 30 7.92 9.08 10.76
N GLN A 31 8.96 9.89 10.94
CA GLN A 31 9.31 10.48 12.23
C GLN A 31 8.13 11.24 12.88
N SER A 32 7.35 12.00 12.11
CA SER A 32 6.17 12.71 12.64
C SER A 32 5.15 11.78 13.30
N VAL A 33 4.92 10.59 12.73
CA VAL A 33 4.01 9.58 13.30
C VAL A 33 4.62 8.97 14.57
N ARG A 34 5.95 8.81 14.61
CA ARG A 34 6.65 8.30 15.80
C ARG A 34 6.56 9.27 16.98
N ASP A 35 6.67 10.57 16.69
CA ASP A 35 6.69 11.62 17.70
C ASP A 35 5.27 11.98 18.19
N SER A 36 4.26 11.81 17.33
CA SER A 36 2.87 12.22 17.63
C SER A 36 2.03 11.14 18.33
N LEU A 37 2.44 9.87 18.30
CA LEU A 37 1.63 8.75 18.77
C LEU A 37 2.32 7.97 19.89
N SER A 38 1.55 7.62 20.93
CA SER A 38 1.95 6.66 21.96
C SER A 38 2.26 5.28 21.36
N LYS A 39 2.83 4.37 22.15
CA LYS A 39 3.19 3.02 21.68
C LYS A 39 1.94 2.23 21.25
N GLU A 40 0.85 2.35 22.01
CA GLU A 40 -0.42 1.70 21.73
C GLU A 40 -1.07 2.26 20.46
N GLU A 41 -1.05 3.59 20.29
CA GLU A 41 -1.58 4.26 19.10
C GLU A 41 -0.76 3.94 17.85
N ARG A 42 0.57 3.82 17.97
CA ARG A 42 1.44 3.37 16.87
C ARG A 42 1.12 1.96 16.44
N ALA A 43 0.91 1.04 17.37
CA ALA A 43 0.53 -0.33 17.03
C ALA A 43 -0.83 -0.38 16.30
N SER A 44 -1.81 0.42 16.76
CA SER A 44 -3.10 0.58 16.07
C SER A 44 -2.93 1.18 14.67
N PHE A 45 -2.12 2.23 14.54
CA PHE A 45 -1.82 2.89 13.27
C PHE A 45 -1.17 1.91 12.28
N GLN A 46 -0.13 1.20 12.70
CA GLN A 46 0.58 0.23 11.86
C GLN A 46 -0.35 -0.90 11.39
N ARG A 47 -1.18 -1.47 12.28
CA ARG A 47 -2.21 -2.46 11.88
C ARG A 47 -3.15 -1.92 10.80
N GLY A 48 -3.55 -0.65 10.90
CA GLY A 48 -4.38 0.02 9.90
C GLY A 48 -3.69 0.23 8.55
N MET A 49 -2.36 0.23 8.49
CA MET A 49 -1.58 0.36 7.25
C MET A 49 -1.33 -0.98 6.54
N VAL A 50 -1.44 -2.12 7.25
CA VAL A 50 -1.16 -3.45 6.67
C VAL A 50 -1.98 -3.73 5.43
N LEU A 51 -3.31 -3.63 5.54
CA LEU A 51 -4.22 -4.00 4.45
C LEU A 51 -4.04 -3.10 3.21
N PRO A 52 -3.95 -1.76 3.31
CA PRO A 52 -3.65 -0.92 2.16
C PRO A 52 -2.37 -1.30 1.41
N TYR A 53 -1.26 -1.50 2.12
CA TYR A 53 0.01 -1.88 1.48
C TYR A 53 -0.01 -3.30 0.91
N LEU A 54 -0.73 -4.22 1.56
CA LEU A 54 -0.92 -5.58 1.06
C LEU A 54 -1.68 -5.58 -0.27
N ILE A 55 -2.80 -4.87 -0.35
CA ILE A 55 -3.60 -4.75 -1.57
C ILE A 55 -2.77 -4.09 -2.68
N LEU A 56 -2.05 -3.01 -2.37
CA LEU A 56 -1.21 -2.31 -3.34
C LEU A 56 -0.10 -3.23 -3.89
N GLY A 57 0.55 -4.00 -3.03
CA GLY A 57 1.60 -4.95 -3.42
C GLY A 57 1.07 -6.08 -4.32
N MET A 58 -0.05 -6.69 -3.94
CA MET A 58 -0.71 -7.71 -4.76
C MET A 58 -1.20 -7.13 -6.10
N THR A 59 -1.70 -5.89 -6.11
CA THR A 59 -2.16 -5.21 -7.32
C THR A 59 -1.03 -5.04 -8.31
N PHE A 60 0.13 -4.51 -7.88
CA PHE A 60 1.27 -4.31 -8.78
C PHE A 60 1.80 -5.62 -9.37
N ILE A 61 1.92 -6.67 -8.56
CA ILE A 61 2.38 -7.99 -9.08
C ILE A 61 1.33 -8.60 -10.01
N GLY A 62 0.06 -8.61 -9.59
CA GLY A 62 -1.03 -9.19 -10.35
C GLY A 62 -1.23 -8.50 -11.69
N MET A 63 -1.28 -7.17 -11.70
CA MET A 63 -1.45 -6.40 -12.93
C MET A 63 -0.25 -6.55 -13.87
N GLY A 64 0.98 -6.60 -13.36
CA GLY A 64 2.15 -6.83 -14.22
C GLY A 64 2.15 -8.19 -14.90
N ILE A 65 1.62 -9.22 -14.24
CA ILE A 65 1.43 -10.55 -14.83
C ILE A 65 0.30 -10.52 -15.87
N VAL A 66 -0.84 -9.90 -15.53
CA VAL A 66 -2.02 -9.82 -16.41
C VAL A 66 -1.70 -9.04 -17.69
N GLU A 67 -0.98 -7.92 -17.58
CA GLU A 67 -0.51 -7.10 -18.69
C GLU A 67 0.36 -7.91 -19.64
N ARG A 68 1.37 -8.62 -19.10
CA ARG A 68 2.27 -9.46 -19.91
C ARG A 68 1.55 -10.59 -20.63
N LYS A 69 0.50 -11.15 -20.02
CA LYS A 69 -0.31 -12.22 -20.63
C LYS A 69 -1.39 -11.68 -21.57
N ALA A 70 -1.55 -10.35 -21.68
CA ALA A 70 -2.57 -9.67 -22.50
C ALA A 70 -3.99 -10.26 -22.29
N VAL A 71 -4.32 -10.63 -21.05
CA VAL A 71 -5.58 -11.35 -20.73
C VAL A 71 -6.79 -10.42 -20.76
N LEU A 72 -6.59 -9.14 -20.46
CA LEU A 72 -7.67 -8.14 -20.39
C LEU A 72 -7.52 -7.12 -21.51
N SER A 73 -8.65 -6.58 -21.96
CA SER A 73 -8.64 -5.40 -22.83
C SER A 73 -8.06 -4.20 -22.07
N MET A 74 -7.40 -3.30 -22.80
CA MET A 74 -6.76 -2.11 -22.22
C MET A 74 -7.69 -1.27 -21.32
N PRO A 75 -8.96 -1.00 -21.68
CA PRO A 75 -9.86 -0.25 -20.80
C PRO A 75 -10.18 -0.97 -19.49
N LEU A 76 -10.37 -2.29 -19.54
CA LEU A 76 -10.69 -3.10 -18.37
C LEU A 76 -9.49 -3.20 -17.43
N PHE A 77 -8.29 -3.38 -18.00
CA PHE A 77 -7.04 -3.37 -17.26
C PHE A 77 -6.86 -2.05 -16.49
N LEU A 78 -6.94 -0.92 -17.20
CA LEU A 78 -6.82 0.42 -16.59
C LEU A 78 -7.87 0.67 -15.51
N GLY A 79 -9.13 0.31 -15.76
CA GLY A 79 -10.22 0.48 -14.80
C GLY A 79 -9.96 -0.25 -13.49
N LEU A 80 -9.63 -1.55 -13.56
CA LEU A 80 -9.32 -2.35 -12.38
C LEU A 80 -8.11 -1.81 -11.62
N TYR A 81 -7.06 -1.42 -12.36
CA TYR A 81 -5.84 -0.92 -11.76
C TYR A 81 -6.08 0.37 -10.96
N ILE A 82 -6.80 1.33 -11.56
CA ILE A 82 -7.13 2.60 -10.92
C ILE A 82 -8.00 2.38 -9.67
N ILE A 83 -9.02 1.52 -9.76
CA ILE A 83 -9.92 1.25 -8.63
C ILE A 83 -9.14 0.65 -7.44
N LEU A 84 -8.28 -0.33 -7.69
CA LEU A 84 -7.49 -0.99 -6.64
C LEU A 84 -6.47 -0.04 -6.00
N CYS A 85 -5.80 0.79 -6.80
CA CYS A 85 -4.90 1.83 -6.30
C CYS A 85 -5.66 2.89 -5.48
N ALA A 86 -6.81 3.35 -5.96
CA ALA A 86 -7.64 4.33 -5.27
C ALA A 86 -8.19 3.80 -3.93
N ALA A 87 -8.64 2.54 -3.90
CA ALA A 87 -9.11 1.91 -2.67
C ALA A 87 -8.00 1.79 -1.61
N SER A 88 -6.80 1.40 -2.05
CA SER A 88 -5.62 1.32 -1.17
C SER A 88 -5.24 2.70 -0.64
N LEU A 89 -5.20 3.72 -1.51
CA LEU A 89 -4.92 5.09 -1.12
C LEU A 89 -5.96 5.64 -0.13
N ALA A 90 -7.25 5.40 -0.38
CA ALA A 90 -8.32 5.79 0.52
C ALA A 90 -8.17 5.14 1.91
N GLY A 91 -7.74 3.88 1.95
CA GLY A 91 -7.42 3.18 3.20
C GLY A 91 -6.31 3.86 4.00
N VAL A 92 -5.22 4.24 3.32
CA VAL A 92 -4.12 5.00 3.94
C VAL A 92 -4.59 6.36 4.48
N LEU A 93 -5.28 7.14 3.65
CA LEU A 93 -5.77 8.47 4.02
C LEU A 93 -6.75 8.41 5.20
N ARG A 94 -7.64 7.40 5.22
CA ARG A 94 -8.56 7.17 6.34
C ARG A 94 -7.81 6.80 7.62
N ASN A 95 -6.77 5.97 7.52
CA ASN A 95 -5.96 5.57 8.66
C ASN A 95 -5.18 6.76 9.26
N ASN A 96 -4.61 7.60 8.39
CA ASN A 96 -3.99 8.86 8.79
C ASN A 96 -4.99 9.78 9.49
N LYS A 97 -6.16 10.02 8.87
CA LYS A 97 -7.20 10.88 9.44
C LYS A 97 -7.65 10.40 10.83
N LYS A 98 -7.77 9.08 11.01
CA LYS A 98 -8.19 8.46 12.27
C LYS A 98 -7.20 8.68 13.41
N HIS A 99 -5.90 8.63 13.16
CA HIS A 99 -4.88 8.66 14.22
C HIS A 99 -4.16 10.00 14.35
N LEU A 100 -4.01 10.75 13.26
CA LEU A 100 -3.28 12.03 13.22
C LEU A 100 -4.21 13.24 13.12
N GLY A 101 -5.51 13.04 12.87
CA GLY A 101 -6.48 14.12 12.68
C GLY A 101 -6.45 14.79 11.29
N HIS A 102 -5.44 14.49 10.47
CA HIS A 102 -5.26 14.98 9.12
C HIS A 102 -4.99 13.84 8.11
N TYR A 103 -5.28 14.08 6.82
CA TYR A 103 -5.23 13.04 5.79
C TYR A 103 -3.81 12.72 5.30
N MET A 104 -2.94 13.73 5.31
CA MET A 104 -1.56 13.61 4.84
C MET A 104 -0.62 13.74 6.01
N TRP A 105 0.37 12.87 6.07
CA TRP A 105 1.45 12.91 7.06
C TRP A 105 2.24 14.21 7.02
#